data_AF-A0A2T1DGE9-F1
#
_entry.id   AF-A0A2T1DGE9-F1
#
_cell.length_a   1.000
_cell.length_b   1.000
_cell.length_c   1.000
_cell.angle_alpha   90.00
_cell.angle_beta   90.00
_cell.angle_gamma   90.00
#
_symmetry.space_group_name_H-M   'P 1'
#
loop_
_entity.id
_entity.type
_entity.pdbx_description
1 polymer ?
#
loop_
_entity_poly.entity_id
_entity_poly.type
_entity_poly.pdbx_seq_one_letter_code
_entity_poly.pdbx_strand_id
1 'polypeptide(L)'
;MWAWLMPENERKKIVGYLSRCSDRELRDILFAVFQVRRPNPEEDEYNKNCFFLGTASSLLENGKGEPKHWGAYKIEAIAHVDREECGENVPAIDWGFCQFGECQQCGIAVRSNLKHGVCPLCGSKVYMS
;
A
#
# COMPACT_ATOMS: atom_id res chain seq x y z
N MET A 1 -23.72 -7.19 19.66
CA MET A 1 -22.87 -7.96 18.72
C MET A 1 -21.58 -8.28 19.45
N TRP A 2 -21.37 -9.54 19.83
CA TRP A 2 -20.13 -9.95 20.49
C TRP A 2 -19.06 -10.08 19.42
N ALA A 3 -18.07 -9.18 19.40
CA ALA A 3 -16.92 -9.35 18.54
C ALA A 3 -16.20 -10.61 18.98
N TRP A 4 -16.21 -11.64 18.13
CA TRP A 4 -15.44 -12.86 18.38
C TRP A 4 -13.96 -12.47 18.34
N LEU A 5 -13.32 -12.40 19.50
CA LEU A 5 -11.91 -12.10 19.58
C LEU A 5 -11.14 -13.33 19.11
N MET A 6 -10.43 -13.19 18.00
CA MET A 6 -9.52 -14.20 17.50
C MET A 6 -8.54 -14.61 18.61
N PRO A 7 -8.41 -15.92 18.89
CA PRO A 7 -7.43 -16.45 19.84
C PRO A 7 -6.01 -15.93 19.56
N GLU A 8 -5.23 -15.67 20.62
CA GLU A 8 -3.89 -15.09 20.50
C GLU A 8 -2.93 -15.97 19.68
N ASN A 9 -3.03 -17.29 19.81
CA ASN A 9 -2.23 -18.24 19.04
C ASN A 9 -2.52 -18.18 17.53
N GLU A 10 -3.78 -18.01 17.16
CA GLU A 10 -4.21 -17.86 15.77
C GLU A 10 -3.73 -16.52 15.20
N ARG A 11 -3.85 -15.44 15.99
CA ARG A 11 -3.30 -14.12 15.64
C ARG A 11 -1.79 -14.19 15.39
N LYS A 12 -1.03 -14.86 16.27
CA LYS A 12 0.42 -15.04 16.11
C LYS A 12 0.78 -15.81 14.83
N LYS A 13 0.00 -16.84 14.47
CA LYS A 13 0.19 -17.57 13.22
C LYS A 13 0.00 -16.68 11.99
N ILE A 14 -1.06 -15.86 11.98
CA ILE A 14 -1.32 -14.92 10.88
C ILE A 14 -0.21 -13.88 10.77
N VAL A 15 0.18 -13.25 11.88
CA VAL A 15 1.29 -12.28 11.89
C VAL A 15 2.57 -12.95 11.39
N GLY A 16 2.91 -14.15 11.89
CA GLY A 16 4.09 -14.88 11.45
C GLY A 16 4.06 -15.31 9.98
N TYR A 17 2.87 -15.50 9.39
CA TYR A 17 2.72 -15.71 7.95
C TYR A 17 2.96 -14.40 7.18
N LEU A 18 2.22 -13.34 7.52
CA LEU A 18 2.30 -12.04 6.83
C LEU A 18 3.70 -11.40 6.91
N SER A 19 4.42 -11.57 8.02
CA SER A 19 5.79 -11.06 8.17
C SER A 19 6.83 -11.76 7.31
N ARG A 20 6.50 -12.90 6.69
CA ARG A 20 7.38 -13.64 5.78
C ARG A 20 6.98 -13.48 4.31
N CYS A 21 5.84 -12.85 4.05
CA CYS A 21 5.42 -12.52 2.69
C CYS A 21 6.40 -11.54 2.06
N SER A 22 6.63 -11.69 0.76
CA SER A 22 7.19 -10.64 -0.08
C SER A 22 6.27 -9.41 -0.11
N ASP A 23 6.80 -8.25 -0.52
CA ASP A 23 6.02 -7.02 -0.69
C ASP A 23 4.86 -7.23 -1.66
N ARG A 24 5.10 -8.01 -2.74
CA ARG A 24 4.09 -8.46 -3.69
C ARG A 24 2.97 -9.25 -3.00
N GLU A 25 3.31 -10.32 -2.28
CA GLU A 25 2.31 -11.17 -1.63
C GLU A 25 1.52 -10.39 -0.58
N LEU A 26 2.21 -9.58 0.22
CA LEU A 26 1.59 -8.75 1.25
C LEU A 26 0.60 -7.75 0.63
N ARG A 27 1.00 -7.07 -0.46
CA ARG A 27 0.12 -6.19 -1.22
C ARG A 27 -1.11 -6.94 -1.71
N ASP A 28 -0.93 -8.09 -2.35
CA ASP A 28 -2.03 -8.83 -2.98
C ASP A 28 -3.04 -9.35 -1.93
N ILE A 29 -2.53 -9.87 -0.80
CA ILE A 29 -3.37 -10.31 0.33
C ILE A 29 -4.14 -9.14 0.93
N LEU A 30 -3.45 -8.06 1.30
CA LEU A 30 -4.09 -6.92 1.95
C LEU A 30 -5.04 -6.20 1.01
N PHE A 31 -4.73 -6.16 -0.28
CA PHE A 31 -5.64 -5.61 -1.29
C PHE A 31 -6.96 -6.39 -1.33
N ALA A 32 -6.91 -7.73 -1.38
CA ALA A 32 -8.12 -8.55 -1.34
C ALA A 32 -8.97 -8.26 -0.08
N VAL A 33 -8.32 -8.01 1.06
CA VAL A 33 -9.01 -7.59 2.30
C VAL A 33 -9.64 -6.19 2.15
N PHE A 34 -8.91 -5.22 1.60
CA PHE A 34 -9.36 -3.84 1.47
C PHE A 34 -10.43 -3.63 0.39
N GLN A 35 -10.54 -4.53 -0.59
CA GLN A 35 -11.67 -4.53 -1.53
C GLN A 35 -13.00 -4.84 -0.85
N VAL A 36 -12.97 -5.66 0.19
CA VAL A 36 -14.17 -6.11 0.92
C VAL A 36 -14.48 -5.22 2.11
N ARG A 37 -13.45 -4.72 2.81
CA ARG A 37 -13.63 -3.89 4.01
C ARG A 37 -13.75 -2.40 3.67
N ARG A 38 -14.76 -1.75 4.23
CA ARG A 38 -14.91 -0.29 4.25
C ARG A 38 -14.65 0.25 5.67
N PRO A 39 -13.86 1.31 5.84
CA PRO A 39 -13.87 2.08 7.07
C PRO A 39 -15.28 2.64 7.32
N ASN A 40 -15.76 2.64 8.55
CA ASN A 40 -17.02 3.28 8.97
C ASN A 40 -18.16 3.20 7.92
N PRO A 41 -18.67 2.00 7.58
CA PRO A 41 -19.64 1.83 6.49
C PRO A 41 -20.95 2.62 6.70
N GLU A 42 -21.25 3.00 7.93
CA GLU A 42 -22.40 3.87 8.28
C GLU A 42 -22.25 5.30 7.74
N GLU A 43 -21.04 5.72 7.36
CA GLU A 43 -20.74 7.05 6.82
C GLU A 43 -20.61 7.06 5.29
N ASP A 44 -20.69 5.90 4.61
CA ASP A 44 -20.40 5.77 3.17
C ASP A 44 -21.29 6.65 2.28
N GLU A 45 -22.46 7.06 2.76
CA GLU A 45 -23.39 7.96 2.06
C GLU A 45 -22.83 9.38 1.84
N TYR A 46 -21.94 9.84 2.73
CA TYR A 46 -21.39 11.20 2.71
C TYR A 46 -19.88 11.28 2.89
N ASN A 47 -19.21 10.16 3.20
CA ASN A 47 -17.77 10.07 3.38
C ASN A 47 -17.21 8.90 2.56
N LYS A 48 -16.64 9.20 1.40
CA LYS A 48 -15.94 8.19 0.59
C LYS A 48 -14.58 7.87 1.21
N ASN A 49 -14.56 6.98 2.18
CA ASN A 49 -13.36 6.48 2.83
C ASN A 49 -12.97 5.09 2.27
N CYS A 50 -11.70 4.73 2.38
CA CYS A 50 -11.22 3.41 1.98
C CYS A 50 -9.96 3.03 2.75
N PHE A 51 -9.73 1.73 2.93
CA PHE A 51 -8.42 1.24 3.32
C PHE A 51 -7.49 1.18 2.11
N PHE A 52 -6.24 1.58 2.29
CA PHE A 52 -5.19 1.40 1.31
C PHE A 52 -3.90 0.97 2.00
N LEU A 53 -3.00 0.30 1.27
CA LEU A 53 -1.66 0.00 1.74
C LEU A 53 -0.75 1.17 1.36
N GLY A 54 0.12 1.63 2.27
CA GLY A 54 1.06 2.72 1.97
C GLY A 54 2.37 2.57 2.74
N THR A 55 3.41 3.24 2.25
CA THR A 55 4.71 3.33 2.91
C THR A 55 4.89 4.72 3.51
N ALA A 56 5.42 4.79 4.73
CA ALA A 56 5.94 6.01 5.30
C ALA A 56 7.48 5.93 5.27
N SER A 57 8.14 6.93 4.66
CA SER A 57 9.60 6.99 4.61
C SER A 57 10.10 8.37 5.01
N SER A 58 11.24 8.42 5.69
CA SER A 58 11.94 9.65 6.06
C SER A 58 13.40 9.51 5.65
N LEU A 59 13.97 10.58 5.08
CA LEU A 59 15.38 10.62 4.73
C LEU A 59 16.20 11.16 5.89
N LEU A 60 17.38 10.59 6.08
CA LEU A 60 18.33 11.11 7.05
C LEU A 60 18.96 12.39 6.49
N GLU A 61 18.65 13.51 7.12
CA GLU A 61 19.17 14.81 6.73
C GLU A 61 20.48 15.10 7.46
N ASN A 62 21.43 15.69 6.74
CA ASN A 62 22.77 15.98 7.24
C ASN A 62 23.23 17.33 6.67
N GLY A 63 22.91 18.42 7.38
CA GLY A 63 23.38 19.76 7.07
C GLY A 63 24.85 19.94 7.45
N LYS A 64 25.58 20.81 6.72
CA LYS A 64 26.96 21.13 7.09
C LYS A 64 26.98 21.82 8.46
N GLY A 65 27.54 21.13 9.45
CA GLY A 65 27.69 21.64 10.82
C GLY A 65 26.50 21.34 11.74
N GLU A 66 25.49 20.61 11.27
CA GLU A 66 24.33 20.21 12.07
C GLU A 66 24.38 18.72 12.43
N PRO A 67 23.84 18.31 13.60
CA PRO A 67 23.63 16.90 13.91
C PRO A 67 22.70 16.25 12.91
N LYS A 68 22.96 14.97 12.60
CA LYS A 68 22.05 14.17 11.78
C LYS A 68 20.69 14.05 12.46
N HIS A 69 19.63 14.27 11.69
CA HIS A 69 18.25 14.08 12.13
C HIS A 69 17.39 13.51 11.01
N TRP A 70 16.32 12.81 11.37
CA TRP A 70 15.33 12.32 10.41
C TRP A 70 14.45 13.48 9.95
N GLY A 71 14.27 13.60 8.63
CA GLY A 71 13.33 14.54 8.05
C GLY A 71 11.87 14.16 8.29
N ALA A 72 10.95 14.95 7.72
CA ALA A 72 9.52 14.62 7.76
C ALA A 72 9.23 13.31 7.02
N TYR A 73 8.25 12.54 7.54
CA TYR A 73 7.78 11.34 6.83
C TYR A 73 6.96 11.72 5.62
N LYS A 74 7.33 11.19 4.46
CA LYS A 74 6.50 11.16 3.25
C LYS A 74 5.68 9.88 3.26
N ILE A 75 4.37 10.01 3.09
CA ILE A 75 3.43 8.89 2.95
C ILE A 75 3.09 8.74 1.48
N GLU A 76 3.24 7.53 0.95
CA GLU A 76 2.95 7.20 -0.44
C GLU A 76 2.10 5.92 -0.48
N ALA A 77 1.05 5.92 -1.29
CA ALA A 77 0.17 4.77 -1.41
C ALA A 77 0.79 3.69 -2.31
N ILE A 78 0.56 2.42 -2.03
CA ILE A 78 1.03 1.32 -2.88
C ILE A 78 -0.02 1.05 -3.95
N ALA A 79 0.35 1.31 -5.22
CA ALA A 79 -0.52 1.08 -6.36
C ALA A 79 -0.80 -0.42 -6.55
N HIS A 80 -2.01 -0.72 -7.02
CA HIS A 80 -2.36 -2.08 -7.45
C HIS A 80 -1.68 -2.38 -8.78
N VAL A 81 -1.55 -3.66 -9.10
CA VAL A 81 -1.07 -4.08 -10.43
C VAL A 81 -2.15 -3.78 -11.46
N ASP A 82 -1.77 -3.11 -12.56
CA ASP A 82 -2.59 -3.10 -13.76
C ASP A 82 -2.46 -4.46 -14.45
N ARG A 83 -3.37 -5.38 -14.14
CA ARG A 83 -3.38 -6.74 -14.72
C ARG A 83 -3.76 -6.74 -16.20
N GLU A 84 -4.44 -5.72 -16.69
CA GLU A 84 -4.75 -5.60 -18.12
C GLU A 84 -3.46 -5.36 -18.92
N GLU A 85 -2.56 -4.54 -18.38
CA GLU A 85 -1.29 -4.21 -19.02
C GLU A 85 -0.20 -5.26 -18.74
N CYS A 86 -0.08 -5.71 -17.49
CA CYS A 86 1.00 -6.59 -17.04
C CYS A 86 0.70 -8.09 -17.22
N GLY A 87 -0.55 -8.44 -17.55
CA GLY A 87 -1.03 -9.82 -17.56
C GLY A 87 -1.10 -10.45 -16.16
N GLU A 88 -1.48 -11.73 -16.11
CA GLU A 88 -1.61 -12.47 -14.84
C GLU A 88 -0.26 -12.91 -14.26
N ASN A 89 0.75 -13.05 -15.11
CA ASN A 89 2.09 -13.54 -14.76
C ASN A 89 3.06 -12.37 -14.52
N VAL A 90 2.80 -11.60 -13.46
CA VAL A 90 3.70 -10.54 -12.99
C VAL A 90 5.06 -11.15 -12.60
N PRO A 91 6.21 -10.48 -12.89
CA PRO A 91 7.55 -11.04 -12.69
C PRO A 91 7.76 -11.70 -11.31
N ALA A 92 8.55 -12.78 -11.31
CA ALA A 92 8.84 -13.57 -10.12
C ALA A 92 9.77 -12.85 -9.11
N ILE A 93 10.52 -11.83 -9.54
CA ILE A 93 11.47 -11.10 -8.68
C ILE A 93 10.77 -9.86 -8.12
N ASP A 94 10.73 -9.77 -6.81
CA ASP A 94 10.19 -8.63 -6.08
C ASP A 94 11.32 -7.69 -5.64
N TRP A 95 11.49 -6.58 -6.36
CA TRP A 95 12.46 -5.53 -6.03
C TRP A 95 11.92 -4.53 -4.99
N GLY A 96 10.76 -4.84 -4.38
CA GLY A 96 10.03 -3.94 -3.51
C GLY A 96 9.40 -2.76 -4.27
N PHE A 97 8.81 -1.82 -3.52
CA PHE A 97 8.11 -0.65 -4.09
C PHE A 97 9.09 0.45 -4.55
N CYS A 98 9.88 0.18 -5.58
CA CYS A 98 10.95 1.06 -6.03
C CYS A 98 10.51 2.10 -7.08
N GLN A 99 9.38 1.87 -7.77
CA GLN A 99 8.83 2.80 -8.75
C GLN A 99 7.95 3.83 -8.05
N PHE A 100 7.94 5.07 -8.54
CA PHE A 100 7.18 6.17 -7.95
C PHE A 100 6.41 6.95 -9.00
N GLY A 101 5.29 7.54 -8.59
CA GLY A 101 4.46 8.36 -9.47
C GLY A 101 3.38 9.13 -8.72
N GLU A 102 2.54 9.83 -9.45
CA GLU A 102 1.39 10.55 -8.90
C GLU A 102 0.16 10.25 -9.74
N CYS A 103 -0.93 9.88 -9.06
CA CYS A 103 -2.21 9.67 -9.71
C CYS A 103 -2.76 11.00 -10.25
N GLN A 104 -2.87 11.12 -11.57
CA GLN A 104 -3.34 12.35 -12.22
C GLN A 104 -4.82 12.66 -11.94
N GLN A 105 -5.61 11.67 -11.49
CA GLN A 105 -7.03 11.87 -11.19
C GLN A 105 -7.29 12.37 -9.77
N CYS A 106 -6.55 11.88 -8.77
CA CYS A 106 -6.79 12.24 -7.36
C CYS A 106 -5.57 12.83 -6.63
N GLY A 107 -4.44 13.02 -7.32
CA GLY A 107 -3.23 13.67 -6.81
C GLY A 107 -2.42 12.88 -5.79
N ILE A 108 -2.78 11.63 -5.48
CA ILE A 108 -2.03 10.87 -4.48
C ILE A 108 -0.69 10.39 -5.04
N ALA A 109 0.38 10.60 -4.28
CA ALA A 109 1.67 9.98 -4.53
C ALA A 109 1.57 8.47 -4.35
N VAL A 110 2.09 7.72 -5.32
CA VAL A 110 2.06 6.26 -5.32
C VAL A 110 3.44 5.65 -5.48
N ARG A 111 3.59 4.42 -4.98
CA ARG A 111 4.71 3.53 -5.25
C ARG A 111 4.22 2.19 -5.79
N SER A 112 5.08 1.51 -6.54
CA SER A 112 4.83 0.15 -7.01
C SER A 112 6.14 -0.59 -7.24
N ASN A 113 6.05 -1.90 -7.38
CA ASN A 113 7.13 -2.71 -7.91
C ASN A 113 7.10 -2.81 -9.45
N LEU A 114 6.12 -2.19 -10.11
CA LEU A 114 5.92 -2.16 -11.57
C LEU A 114 5.67 -0.73 -12.06
N LYS A 115 5.97 -0.47 -13.33
CA LYS A 115 5.72 0.83 -13.98
C LYS A 115 4.24 1.12 -14.24
N HIS A 116 3.44 0.08 -14.44
CA HIS A 116 2.01 0.22 -14.67
C HIS A 116 1.25 -0.26 -13.45
N GLY A 117 0.37 0.59 -12.94
CA GLY A 117 -0.45 0.26 -11.80
C GLY A 117 -1.80 0.95 -11.84
N VAL A 118 -2.60 0.66 -10.84
CA VAL A 118 -3.93 1.25 -10.63
C VAL A 118 -3.94 1.95 -9.28
N CYS A 119 -4.38 3.21 -9.26
CA CYS A 119 -4.46 4.03 -8.06
C CYS A 119 -5.35 3.34 -7.02
N PRO A 120 -4.88 3.15 -5.77
CA PRO A 120 -5.64 2.41 -4.77
C PRO A 120 -6.82 3.20 -4.18
N LEU A 121 -6.94 4.49 -4.50
CA LEU A 121 -8.01 5.36 -4.00
C LEU A 121 -9.13 5.54 -5.02
N CYS A 122 -8.78 5.92 -6.26
CA CYS A 122 -9.77 6.25 -7.29
C CYS A 122 -9.89 5.20 -8.40
N GLY A 123 -9.00 4.20 -8.46
CA GLY A 123 -9.05 3.16 -9.48
C GLY A 123 -8.54 3.57 -10.87
N SER A 124 -8.00 4.78 -11.03
CA SER A 124 -7.42 5.22 -12.30
C SER A 124 -6.11 4.49 -12.60
N LYS A 125 -5.78 4.30 -13.86
CA LYS A 125 -4.44 3.86 -14.26
C LYS A 125 -3.40 4.91 -13.85
N VAL A 126 -2.24 4.46 -13.40
CA VAL A 126 -1.09 5.29 -13.04
C VAL A 126 0.16 4.70 -13.67
N TYR A 127 0.92 5.55 -14.33
CA TYR A 127 2.23 5.21 -14.87
C TYR A 127 3.32 5.79 -13.96
N MET A 128 4.29 4.95 -13.59
CA MET A 128 5.35 5.25 -12.63
C MET A 128 6.71 5.31 -13.33
N SER A 129 7.60 6.11 -12.74
CA SER A 129 8.99 6.29 -13.18
C SER A 129 9.94 5.37 -12.45
#